data_AF-A0A3S0DRH5-F1
#
_entry.id   AF-A0A3S0DRH5-F1
#
_cell.length_a   1.000
_cell.length_b   1.000
_cell.length_c   1.000
_cell.angle_alpha   90.00
_cell.angle_beta   90.00
_cell.angle_gamma   90.00
#
_symmetry.space_group_name_H-M   'P 1'
#
loop_
_entity.id
_entity.type
_entity.pdbx_description
1 polymer ?
#
loop_
_entity_poly.entity_id
_entity_poly.type
_entity_poly.pdbx_seq_one_letter_code
_entity_poly.pdbx_strand_id
1 'polypeptide(L)'
;SNEEGKKGRITVGQLADLIVPDRDYFACPEAEIADTTSDLTLVGGKIVYGKGDFAPFDTAPPPPAMPDWSPVRTFGGYGAWGDANGTGNAHMHRQAAAACGCAHACHVHGHDHATAWSAKLPISDLKSFWGALGCACWAV
;
A
#
# COMPACT_ATOMS: atom_id res chain seq x y z
N SER A 1 21.38 12.91 -15.54
CA SER A 1 20.53 14.12 -15.57
C SER A 1 21.44 15.28 -15.94
N ASN A 2 21.10 16.11 -16.94
CA ASN A 2 21.94 17.24 -17.37
C ASN A 2 21.58 18.55 -16.63
N GLU A 3 21.18 18.45 -15.36
CA GLU A 3 20.67 19.57 -14.55
C GLU A 3 21.67 19.99 -13.46
N GLU A 4 22.95 19.66 -13.64
CA GLU A 4 24.05 20.07 -12.78
C GLU A 4 24.02 21.59 -12.56
N GLY A 5 24.12 22.03 -11.30
CA GLY A 5 24.08 23.45 -10.95
C GLY A 5 22.69 24.09 -10.95
N LYS A 6 21.63 23.41 -11.41
CA LYS A 6 20.24 23.91 -11.35
C LYS A 6 19.44 23.36 -10.17
N LYS A 7 19.76 22.15 -9.69
CA LYS A 7 19.04 21.43 -8.63
C LYS A 7 20.02 20.82 -7.62
N GLY A 8 19.47 20.35 -6.50
CA GLY A 8 20.19 19.54 -5.52
C GLY A 8 20.79 20.33 -4.35
N ARG A 9 20.67 21.66 -4.34
CA ARG A 9 21.10 22.51 -3.22
C ARG A 9 20.10 23.64 -2.96
N ILE A 10 19.97 24.00 -1.69
CA ILE A 10 19.25 25.22 -1.28
C ILE A 10 20.23 26.38 -1.37
N THR A 11 20.29 27.03 -2.53
CA THR A 11 21.21 28.16 -2.80
C THR A 11 20.60 29.06 -3.86
N VAL A 12 20.84 30.37 -3.76
CA VAL A 12 20.38 31.36 -4.74
C VAL A 12 20.80 30.96 -6.15
N GLY A 13 19.86 31.04 -7.09
CA GLY A 13 20.06 30.69 -8.50
C GLY A 13 19.68 29.25 -8.88
N GLN A 14 19.42 28.37 -7.89
CA GLN A 14 18.86 27.03 -8.14
C GLN A 14 17.33 27.03 -8.07
N LEU A 15 16.71 25.97 -8.62
CA LEU A 15 15.28 25.76 -8.52
C LEU A 15 14.86 25.62 -7.06
N ALA A 16 13.71 26.21 -6.73
CA ALA A 16 13.05 26.01 -5.44
C ALA A 16 12.30 24.68 -5.41
N ASP A 17 13.06 23.59 -5.56
CA ASP A 17 12.61 22.20 -5.44
C ASP A 17 13.06 21.70 -4.05
N LEU A 18 12.12 21.50 -3.12
CA LEU A 18 12.44 21.05 -1.76
C LEU A 18 11.30 20.24 -1.13
N ILE A 19 11.64 19.52 -0.07
CA ILE A 19 10.68 18.86 0.81
C ILE A 19 10.90 19.32 2.25
N VAL A 20 9.85 19.26 3.06
CA VAL A 20 9.93 19.28 4.52
C VAL A 20 9.55 17.89 5.02
N PRO A 21 10.51 17.11 5.54
CA PRO A 21 10.21 15.81 6.12
C PRO A 21 9.29 15.94 7.35
N ASP A 22 8.46 14.93 7.59
CA ASP A 22 7.56 14.88 8.75
C ASP A 22 8.27 14.59 10.09
N ARG A 23 9.59 14.36 10.05
CA ARG A 23 10.45 14.15 11.21
C ARG A 23 11.90 14.52 10.92
N ASP A 24 12.69 14.68 11.97
CA ASP A 24 14.13 14.88 11.83
C ASP A 24 14.85 13.56 11.51
N TYR A 25 15.28 13.43 10.26
CA TYR A 25 16.05 12.29 9.76
C TYR A 25 17.33 12.02 10.58
N PHE A 26 17.96 13.04 11.15
CA PHE A 26 19.21 12.89 11.89
C PHE A 26 19.02 12.50 13.35
N ALA A 27 17.79 12.56 13.87
CA ALA A 27 17.48 12.31 15.26
C ALA A 27 16.47 11.17 15.48
N CYS A 28 15.80 10.70 14.43
CA CYS A 28 14.84 9.60 14.57
C CYS A 28 15.53 8.22 14.70
N PRO A 29 14.85 7.23 15.31
CA PRO A 29 15.32 5.85 15.30
C PRO A 29 15.50 5.31 13.88
N GLU A 30 16.51 4.46 13.68
CA GLU A 30 16.81 3.87 12.36
C GLU A 30 15.60 3.19 11.71
N ALA A 31 14.80 2.46 12.51
CA ALA A 31 13.61 1.77 12.04
C ALA A 31 12.55 2.72 11.44
N GLU A 32 12.53 3.99 11.85
CA GLU A 32 11.56 4.98 11.39
C GLU A 32 12.04 5.76 10.16
N ILE A 33 13.32 5.62 9.78
CA ILE A 33 13.88 6.34 8.62
C ILE A 33 13.12 5.98 7.34
N ALA A 34 12.83 4.70 7.13
CA ALA A 34 12.14 4.20 5.94
C ALA A 34 10.71 4.72 5.80
N ASP A 35 10.06 5.03 6.93
CA ASP A 35 8.69 5.53 6.98
C ASP A 35 8.61 7.06 6.91
N THR A 36 9.73 7.76 6.67
CA THR A 36 9.75 9.23 6.60
C THR A 36 8.89 9.70 5.46
N THR A 37 7.91 10.57 5.75
CA THR A 37 7.04 11.17 4.74
C THR A 37 7.31 12.67 4.64
N SER A 38 6.65 13.33 3.68
CA SER A 38 6.76 14.78 3.51
C SER A 38 5.56 15.45 4.17
N ASP A 39 5.77 16.51 4.93
CA ASP A 39 4.70 17.42 5.34
C ASP A 39 4.45 18.52 4.28
N LEU A 40 5.46 18.83 3.47
CA LEU A 40 5.38 19.84 2.42
C LEU A 40 6.32 19.51 1.25
N THR A 41 5.80 19.55 0.02
CA THR A 41 6.62 19.42 -1.19
C THR A 41 6.47 20.65 -2.08
N LEU A 42 7.60 21.25 -2.48
CA LEU A 42 7.67 22.34 -3.43
C LEU A 42 8.42 21.91 -4.69
N VAL A 43 7.86 22.28 -5.84
CA VAL A 43 8.49 22.09 -7.15
C VAL A 43 8.44 23.42 -7.90
N GLY A 44 9.61 23.95 -8.26
CA GLY A 44 9.76 25.23 -8.95
C GLY A 44 9.16 26.39 -8.17
N GLY A 45 9.18 26.32 -6.83
CA GLY A 45 8.58 27.33 -5.94
C GLY A 45 7.06 27.24 -5.79
N LYS A 46 6.42 26.21 -6.35
CA LYS A 46 4.98 25.95 -6.17
C LYS A 46 4.79 24.81 -5.19
N ILE A 47 3.84 24.97 -4.27
CA ILE A 47 3.40 23.91 -3.38
C ILE A 47 2.59 22.90 -4.21
N VAL A 48 3.01 21.64 -4.17
CA VAL A 48 2.36 20.52 -4.90
C VAL A 48 1.83 19.44 -3.96
N TYR A 49 2.12 19.57 -2.66
CA TYR A 49 1.60 18.72 -1.60
C TYR A 49 1.76 19.45 -0.27
N GLY A 50 0.74 19.39 0.58
CA GLY A 50 0.81 19.89 1.96
C GLY A 50 -0.07 19.09 2.91
N LYS A 51 0.47 18.79 4.10
CA LYS A 51 -0.22 18.08 5.19
C LYS A 51 -0.10 18.90 6.49
N GLY A 52 -1.00 18.62 7.44
CA GLY A 52 -0.96 19.25 8.76
C GLY A 52 -1.05 20.77 8.65
N ASP A 53 -0.06 21.48 9.21
CA ASP A 53 0.01 22.95 9.18
C ASP A 53 0.15 23.52 7.77
N PHE A 54 0.62 22.73 6.80
CA PHE A 54 0.73 23.13 5.40
C PHE A 54 -0.50 22.82 4.55
N ALA A 55 -1.47 22.07 5.08
CA ALA A 55 -2.68 21.69 4.34
C ALA A 55 -3.48 22.88 3.79
N PRO A 56 -3.60 24.05 4.47
CA PRO A 56 -4.28 25.22 3.91
C PRO A 56 -3.63 25.78 2.62
N PHE A 57 -2.36 25.47 2.38
CA PHE A 57 -1.64 25.90 1.18
C PHE A 57 -1.69 24.88 0.04
N ASP A 58 -2.19 23.66 0.31
CA ASP A 58 -2.37 22.62 -0.69
C ASP A 58 -3.68 22.85 -1.45
N THR A 59 -3.62 23.72 -2.46
CA THR A 59 -4.81 24.18 -3.20
C THR A 59 -5.31 23.20 -4.27
N ALA A 60 -4.53 22.18 -4.62
CA ALA A 60 -4.89 21.23 -5.66
C ALA A 60 -4.32 19.84 -5.35
N PRO A 61 -5.15 18.77 -5.40
CA PRO A 61 -4.67 17.43 -5.13
C PRO A 61 -3.58 17.03 -6.13
N PRO A 62 -2.62 16.18 -5.72
CA PRO A 62 -1.61 15.68 -6.64
C PRO A 62 -2.27 14.93 -7.80
N PRO A 63 -1.66 14.96 -8.99
CA PRO A 63 -2.16 14.19 -10.12
C PRO A 63 -2.16 12.69 -9.77
N PRO A 64 -3.07 11.90 -10.38
CA PRO A 64 -3.09 10.47 -10.15
C PRO A 64 -1.74 9.84 -10.52
N ALA A 65 -1.36 8.79 -9.79
CA ALA A 65 -0.12 8.07 -10.06
C ALA A 65 -0.07 7.62 -11.52
N MET A 66 1.07 7.82 -12.18
CA MET A 66 1.31 7.39 -13.56
C MET A 66 2.25 6.17 -13.60
N PRO A 67 2.23 5.37 -14.68
CA PRO A 67 1.24 5.39 -15.78
C PRO A 67 -0.12 4.81 -15.35
N ASP A 68 -1.14 4.91 -16.22
CA ASP A 68 -2.50 4.46 -15.91
C ASP A 68 -2.62 2.97 -15.54
N TRP A 69 -1.68 2.13 -15.97
CA TRP A 69 -1.63 0.72 -15.59
C TRP A 69 -0.89 0.46 -14.27
N SER A 70 -0.29 1.48 -13.64
CA SER A 70 0.55 1.34 -12.46
C SER A 70 -0.20 0.66 -11.32
N PRO A 71 0.35 -0.40 -10.69
CA PRO A 71 -0.23 -1.04 -9.51
C PRO A 71 -0.55 -0.06 -8.39
N VAL A 72 0.21 1.04 -8.28
CA VAL A 72 -0.01 2.10 -7.28
C VAL A 72 -1.39 2.77 -7.45
N ARG A 73 -1.94 2.82 -8.67
CA ARG A 73 -3.30 3.36 -8.90
C ARG A 73 -4.40 2.42 -8.40
N THR A 74 -4.15 1.10 -8.43
CA THR A 74 -5.16 0.08 -8.10
C THR A 74 -5.08 -0.34 -6.64
N PHE A 75 -3.86 -0.54 -6.13
CA PHE A 75 -3.59 -1.12 -4.82
C PHE A 75 -3.03 -0.10 -3.82
N GLY A 76 -2.84 1.15 -4.25
CA GLY A 76 -2.21 2.20 -3.46
C GLY A 76 -0.67 2.09 -3.43
N GLY A 77 -0.04 3.14 -2.90
CA GLY A 77 1.41 3.26 -2.83
C GLY A 77 2.05 2.51 -1.66
N TYR A 78 3.29 2.89 -1.33
CA TYR A 78 3.95 2.45 -0.11
C TYR A 78 3.05 2.69 1.12
N GLY A 79 2.88 1.67 1.97
CA GLY A 79 2.02 1.73 3.16
C GLY A 79 0.51 1.52 2.91
N ALA A 80 0.03 1.47 1.67
CA ALA A 80 -1.40 1.31 1.36
C ALA A 80 -2.01 -0.04 1.78
N TRP A 81 -1.17 -0.99 2.20
CA TRP A 81 -1.58 -2.29 2.72
C TRP A 81 -2.16 -2.16 4.14
N GLY A 82 -1.88 -1.04 4.82
CA GLY A 82 -2.37 -0.70 6.16
C GLY A 82 -3.54 0.30 6.18
N ASP A 83 -4.05 0.73 5.02
CA ASP A 83 -5.12 1.73 4.97
C ASP A 83 -6.40 1.20 5.63
N ALA A 84 -6.76 1.83 6.76
CA ALA A 84 -7.86 1.47 7.66
C ALA A 84 -9.27 1.55 7.03
N ASN A 85 -9.39 1.98 5.77
CA ASN A 85 -10.65 2.01 5.02
C ASN A 85 -11.03 0.66 4.38
N GLY A 86 -10.24 -0.41 4.58
CA GLY A 86 -10.70 -1.79 4.38
C GLY A 86 -10.97 -2.21 2.93
N THR A 87 -10.61 -1.41 1.93
CA THR A 87 -10.77 -1.75 0.51
C THR A 87 -9.68 -2.69 0.00
N GLY A 88 -8.55 -2.77 0.68
CA GLY A 88 -7.38 -3.55 0.26
C GLY A 88 -7.50 -5.07 0.42
N ASN A 89 -8.47 -5.59 1.19
CA ASN A 89 -8.59 -7.04 1.42
C ASN A 89 -9.85 -7.67 0.80
N ALA A 90 -10.95 -6.94 0.67
CA ALA A 90 -12.22 -7.53 0.24
C ALA A 90 -12.27 -7.93 -1.25
N HIS A 91 -11.61 -7.17 -2.12
CA HIS A 91 -11.59 -7.45 -3.57
C HIS A 91 -10.68 -8.64 -3.92
N MET A 92 -9.55 -8.80 -3.22
CA MET A 92 -8.64 -9.93 -3.41
C MET A 92 -9.27 -11.25 -2.96
N HIS A 93 -10.00 -11.25 -1.84
CA HIS A 93 -10.75 -12.42 -1.37
C HIS A 93 -11.80 -12.92 -2.38
N ARG A 94 -12.51 -12.01 -3.07
CA ARG A 94 -13.58 -12.37 -4.01
C ARG A 94 -13.02 -12.86 -5.37
N GLN A 95 -11.89 -12.33 -5.83
CA GLN A 95 -11.23 -12.80 -7.05
C GLN A 95 -10.52 -14.14 -6.86
N ALA A 96 -9.87 -14.37 -5.71
CA ALA A 96 -9.24 -15.65 -5.42
C ALA A 96 -10.28 -16.79 -5.33
N ALA A 97 -11.44 -16.53 -4.70
CA ALA A 97 -12.54 -17.49 -4.64
C ALA A 97 -13.16 -17.78 -6.02
N ALA A 98 -13.24 -16.79 -6.91
CA ALA A 98 -13.77 -16.96 -8.26
C ALA A 98 -12.78 -17.61 -9.25
N ALA A 99 -11.47 -17.57 -8.97
CA ALA A 99 -10.43 -18.14 -9.82
C ALA A 99 -10.20 -19.64 -9.60
N CYS A 100 -10.69 -20.21 -8.48
CA CYS A 100 -10.73 -21.65 -8.27
C CYS A 100 -11.82 -22.26 -9.18
N GLY A 101 -11.43 -22.73 -10.37
CA GLY A 101 -12.30 -23.36 -11.38
C GLY A 101 -12.91 -24.70 -10.98
N CYS A 102 -13.41 -24.84 -9.75
CA CYS A 102 -14.03 -26.04 -9.23
C CYS A 102 -15.53 -26.05 -9.58
N ALA A 103 -15.88 -26.62 -10.73
CA ALA A 103 -17.27 -26.74 -11.18
C ALA A 103 -18.11 -27.79 -10.42
N HIS A 104 -17.60 -28.42 -9.34
CA HIS A 104 -18.33 -29.47 -8.62
C HIS A 104 -18.17 -29.36 -7.10
N ALA A 105 -19.32 -29.31 -6.40
CA ALA A 105 -19.42 -29.30 -4.95
C ALA A 105 -19.24 -30.71 -4.37
N CYS A 106 -18.16 -30.97 -3.63
CA CYS A 106 -18.04 -32.20 -2.85
C CYS A 106 -18.92 -32.13 -1.60
N HIS A 107 -19.95 -32.97 -1.55
CA HIS A 107 -21.05 -32.96 -0.58
C HIS A 107 -20.69 -33.38 0.86
N VAL A 108 -19.41 -33.50 1.21
CA VAL A 108 -19.00 -33.96 2.55
C VAL A 108 -18.41 -32.85 3.41
N HIS A 109 -17.62 -31.93 2.86
CA HIS A 109 -17.16 -30.71 3.58
C HIS A 109 -17.18 -29.49 2.63
N GLY A 110 -17.67 -28.35 3.12
CA GLY A 110 -17.70 -27.09 2.36
C GLY A 110 -16.29 -26.53 2.13
N HIS A 111 -16.04 -25.99 0.94
CA HIS A 111 -14.74 -25.41 0.59
C HIS A 111 -14.76 -23.88 0.78
N ASP A 112 -13.97 -23.38 1.71
CA ASP A 112 -13.67 -21.95 1.84
C ASP A 112 -12.15 -21.76 1.98
N HIS A 113 -11.42 -22.09 0.92
CA HIS A 113 -9.95 -21.95 0.90
C HIS A 113 -9.48 -20.49 0.98
N ALA A 114 -10.38 -19.51 0.78
CA ALA A 114 -10.06 -18.11 0.97
C ALA A 114 -9.78 -17.78 2.45
N THR A 115 -10.31 -18.58 3.39
CA THR A 115 -10.06 -18.40 4.83
C THR A 115 -8.62 -18.72 5.24
N ALA A 116 -7.92 -19.60 4.53
CA ALA A 116 -6.50 -19.89 4.78
C ALA A 116 -5.61 -18.64 4.63
N TRP A 117 -6.04 -17.72 3.77
CA TRP A 117 -5.37 -16.44 3.50
C TRP A 117 -5.91 -15.31 4.38
N SER A 118 -6.89 -15.58 5.24
CA SER A 118 -7.44 -14.62 6.19
C SER A 118 -6.71 -14.71 7.53
N ALA A 119 -6.62 -13.60 8.26
CA ALA A 119 -6.02 -13.56 9.60
C ALA A 119 -6.87 -14.24 10.70
N LYS A 120 -8.02 -14.87 10.35
CA LYS A 120 -8.94 -15.49 11.30
C LYS A 120 -9.19 -16.96 10.93
N LEU A 121 -8.52 -17.87 11.63
CA LEU A 121 -8.73 -19.32 11.48
C LEU A 121 -9.67 -19.86 12.56
N PRO A 122 -10.53 -20.86 12.26
CA PRO A 122 -11.44 -21.47 13.22
C PRO A 122 -10.71 -22.45 14.15
N ILE A 123 -9.77 -21.95 14.95
CA ILE A 123 -8.86 -22.73 15.82
C ILE A 123 -9.57 -23.54 16.92
N SER A 124 -10.83 -23.22 17.23
CA SER A 124 -11.65 -23.94 18.20
C SER A 124 -12.43 -25.11 17.60
N ASP A 125 -12.56 -25.15 16.27
CA ASP A 125 -13.22 -26.24 15.55
C ASP A 125 -12.19 -27.00 14.72
N LEU A 126 -11.72 -28.12 15.26
CA LEU A 126 -10.70 -28.96 14.64
C LEU A 126 -11.08 -29.40 13.22
N LYS A 127 -12.36 -29.68 12.92
CA LYS A 127 -12.77 -30.13 11.58
C LYS A 127 -12.62 -28.99 10.56
N SER A 128 -13.08 -27.80 10.91
CA SER A 128 -12.97 -26.62 10.05
C SER A 128 -11.54 -26.09 9.95
N PHE A 129 -10.74 -26.22 11.01
CA PHE A 129 -9.34 -25.82 11.01
C PHE A 129 -8.51 -26.58 9.96
N TRP A 130 -8.63 -27.91 9.93
CA TRP A 130 -7.93 -28.74 8.93
C TRP A 130 -8.53 -28.59 7.53
N GLY A 131 -9.81 -28.22 7.42
CA GLY A 131 -10.42 -27.85 6.14
C GLY A 131 -9.87 -26.53 5.56
N ALA A 132 -9.58 -25.55 6.41
CA ALA A 132 -9.05 -24.24 5.99
C ALA A 132 -7.62 -24.32 5.43
N LEU A 133 -6.77 -25.18 5.98
CA LEU A 133 -5.37 -25.34 5.54
C LEU A 133 -5.18 -26.25 4.31
N GLY A 134 -6.29 -26.75 3.75
CA GLY A 134 -6.31 -27.61 2.57
C GLY A 134 -6.00 -29.07 2.89
N CYS A 135 -6.76 -29.99 2.30
CA CYS A 135 -6.39 -31.39 2.27
C CYS A 135 -5.16 -31.56 1.37
N ALA A 136 -4.04 -32.00 1.93
CA ALA A 136 -2.89 -32.43 1.13
C ALA A 136 -3.28 -33.71 0.36
N CYS A 137 -3.74 -33.56 -0.89
CA CYS A 137 -3.86 -34.67 -1.83
C CYS A 137 -2.46 -35.06 -2.32
N TRP A 138 -1.68 -35.69 -1.46
CA TRP A 138 -0.57 -36.56 -1.83
C TRP A 138 -0.96 -37.95 -1.31
N ALA A 139 -1.43 -38.83 -2.18
CA ALA A 139 -1.50 -40.28 -2.04
C ALA A 139 -2.48 -40.81 -3.09
N VAL A 140 -1.87 -41.30 -4.18
CA VAL A 140 -2.40 -42.06 -5.34
C VAL A 140 -3.37 -41.33 -6.25
#